data_AF-A0AAD3HCA9-F1
#
_entry.id   AF-A0AAD3HCA9-F1
#
_cell.length_a   1.000
_cell.length_b   1.000
_cell.length_c   1.000
_cell.angle_alpha   90.00
_cell.angle_beta   90.00
_cell.angle_gamma   90.00
#
_symmetry.space_group_name_H-M   'P 1'
#
loop_
_entity.id
_entity.type
_entity.pdbx_description
1 polymer ?
#
loop_
_entity_poly.entity_id
_entity_poly.type
_entity_poly.pdbx_seq_one_letter_code
_entity_poly.pdbx_strand_id
1 'polypeptide(L)'
;MTSKVGYRKALTIFLCAALLCFLDEPGDEYKTMRGLKEENRFETVVLSDSIVPESDIEDKLKGNNGELPDLITIDHFFYINLDEEIEKKEKMESWLSWFLPNRGIRYSRVPAMKGLPYICDFDDKERCIRESGLVDTTLNLIHSKKFKRSGVSLLLSDNFEVTDMHKLRMSANLVPDDWDIIRFDCYKESGEEFPMVNDYVFETRKGRGKFFGGAHAMLLRNDKLDRVETALNVHPRMDLDGALSWKNLNSYCVNVGVGHGFRLVKPRPLMHTFYAHLSNDDRDGMIDLWKQEWELAGFDTRILTLDDAKAHPYFETMKEAVEKAFPTDTYNQYCFYRYLAMATVGGFQSDFDTFPMHFPIEDALPDTLINNGQFTSFEAHVPSLISASKEEWERVAILITEQLDKTEENFPSDMYMLRDVGCDESNNLIFVYDGVVKEAPYKAKGDIDCTPTDDSRVVHFSHHLDTNLKESGLSPDFNDRDDLIATDERTRRAQVFMEEWREQCLD
;
A
#
# COMPACT_ATOMS: atom_id res chain seq x y z
N MET A 1 -62.49 29.82 -33.79
CA MET A 1 -61.24 30.32 -33.17
C MET A 1 -60.84 29.32 -32.09
N THR A 2 -59.97 28.37 -32.43
CA THR A 2 -59.57 27.27 -31.54
C THR A 2 -58.05 27.29 -31.37
N SER A 3 -57.63 27.10 -30.13
CA SER A 3 -56.29 27.27 -29.58
C SER A 3 -55.28 26.26 -30.12
N LYS A 4 -54.13 26.76 -30.58
CA LYS A 4 -52.86 26.01 -30.72
C LYS A 4 -51.71 26.89 -30.23
N VAL A 5 -51.46 26.88 -28.92
CA VAL A 5 -50.17 27.31 -28.36
C VAL A 5 -49.87 26.41 -27.18
N GLY A 6 -48.92 25.48 -27.35
CA GLY A 6 -48.51 24.58 -26.27
C GLY A 6 -47.78 23.33 -26.73
N TYR A 7 -46.83 23.43 -27.66
CA TYR A 7 -45.97 22.28 -28.04
C TYR A 7 -44.53 22.65 -28.45
N ARG A 8 -44.10 23.90 -28.28
CA ARG A 8 -42.78 24.36 -28.75
C ARG A 8 -41.69 24.53 -27.67
N LYS A 9 -41.99 24.33 -26.39
CA LYS A 9 -40.96 24.39 -25.32
C LYS A 9 -40.44 23.03 -24.86
N ALA A 10 -41.22 21.95 -24.99
CA ALA A 10 -40.77 20.60 -24.64
C ALA A 10 -39.80 20.00 -25.67
N LEU A 11 -39.96 20.34 -26.96
CA LEU A 11 -39.15 19.79 -28.04
C LEU A 11 -37.72 20.38 -28.09
N THR A 12 -37.52 21.61 -27.60
CA THR A 12 -36.20 22.26 -27.61
C THR A 12 -35.31 21.80 -26.45
N ILE A 13 -35.89 21.37 -25.32
CA ILE A 13 -35.13 20.79 -24.20
C ILE A 13 -34.69 19.35 -24.54
N PHE A 14 -35.57 18.57 -25.18
CA PHE A 14 -35.22 17.21 -25.64
C PHE A 14 -34.11 17.19 -26.71
N LEU A 15 -34.05 18.19 -27.60
CA LEU A 15 -33.01 18.26 -28.64
C LEU A 15 -31.65 18.76 -28.12
N CYS A 16 -31.60 19.57 -27.06
CA CYS A 16 -30.33 19.98 -26.45
C CYS A 16 -29.69 18.86 -25.60
N ALA A 17 -30.49 18.09 -24.85
CA ALA A 17 -29.98 16.92 -24.12
C ALA A 17 -29.51 15.81 -25.06
N ALA A 18 -30.23 15.58 -26.17
CA ALA A 18 -29.81 14.63 -27.19
C ALA A 18 -28.50 15.06 -27.91
N LEU A 19 -28.29 16.35 -28.20
CA LEU A 19 -27.07 16.77 -28.90
C LEU A 19 -25.80 16.64 -28.04
N LEU A 20 -25.90 16.80 -26.72
CA LEU A 20 -24.76 16.65 -25.81
C LEU A 20 -24.35 15.17 -25.61
N CYS A 21 -25.25 14.22 -25.86
CA CYS A 21 -24.95 12.79 -25.75
C CYS A 21 -24.40 12.15 -27.04
N PHE A 22 -24.49 12.84 -28.19
CA PHE A 22 -24.07 12.31 -29.49
C PHE A 22 -22.79 12.96 -30.06
N LEU A 23 -22.19 13.93 -29.35
CA LEU A 23 -20.96 14.60 -29.78
C LEU A 23 -19.81 14.21 -28.85
N ASP A 24 -18.91 13.37 -29.37
CA ASP A 24 -17.67 12.92 -28.72
C ASP A 24 -16.55 13.99 -28.67
N GLU A 25 -16.86 15.28 -28.81
CA GLU A 25 -15.83 16.34 -28.79
C GLU A 25 -16.07 17.36 -27.66
N PRO A 26 -15.14 17.49 -26.69
CA PRO A 26 -15.24 18.51 -25.66
C PRO A 26 -14.86 19.88 -26.22
N GLY A 27 -15.70 20.88 -25.96
CA GLY A 27 -15.35 22.29 -26.13
C GLY A 27 -14.48 22.75 -24.97
N ASP A 28 -13.30 23.28 -25.28
CA ASP A 28 -12.33 23.88 -24.36
C ASP A 28 -12.95 25.02 -23.53
N GLU A 29 -13.33 24.76 -22.27
CA GLU A 29 -13.56 25.84 -21.32
C GLU A 29 -13.47 25.45 -19.84
N TYR A 30 -12.31 24.95 -19.37
CA TYR A 30 -11.93 25.08 -17.96
C TYR A 30 -10.44 25.38 -17.79
N LYS A 31 -10.14 26.62 -17.38
CA LYS A 31 -8.84 27.02 -16.82
C LYS A 31 -9.03 27.46 -15.38
N THR A 32 -7.94 27.30 -14.63
CA THR A 32 -7.64 27.77 -13.26
C THR A 32 -8.21 26.99 -12.08
N MET A 33 -7.33 26.17 -11.47
CA MET A 33 -6.89 26.37 -10.08
C MET A 33 -5.41 25.99 -9.92
N ARG A 34 -4.54 27.01 -9.90
CA ARG A 34 -3.17 26.90 -9.38
C ARG A 34 -3.14 27.57 -8.03
N GLY A 35 -2.91 26.82 -6.97
CA GLY A 35 -2.67 27.35 -5.64
C GLY A 35 -2.37 26.24 -4.66
N LEU A 36 -1.26 26.38 -3.93
CA LEU A 36 -0.74 25.51 -2.86
C LEU A 36 0.11 24.32 -3.33
N LYS A 37 1.37 24.62 -3.68
CA LYS A 37 2.48 23.69 -3.39
C LYS A 37 2.80 23.82 -1.90
N GLU A 38 2.32 22.89 -1.09
CA GLU A 38 2.88 22.63 0.24
C GLU A 38 3.60 21.28 0.23
N GLU A 39 4.81 21.30 0.79
CA GLU A 39 5.75 20.20 0.90
C GLU A 39 5.18 19.07 1.77
N ASN A 40 4.60 18.04 1.14
CA ASN A 40 4.45 16.73 1.76
C ASN A 40 5.47 15.77 1.15
N ARG A 41 6.76 15.98 1.47
CA ARG A 41 7.75 14.91 1.31
C ARG A 41 7.55 13.90 2.44
N PHE A 42 6.92 12.79 2.11
CA PHE A 42 6.87 11.61 2.96
C PHE A 42 8.27 10.98 3.00
N GLU A 43 9.10 11.37 3.96
CA GLU A 43 10.37 10.67 4.17
C GLU A 43 10.13 9.40 4.97
N THR A 44 10.27 8.23 4.34
CA THR A 44 10.60 7.01 5.07
C THR A 44 11.91 7.28 5.80
N VAL A 45 11.86 7.51 7.12
CA VAL A 45 13.10 7.51 7.92
C VAL A 45 13.45 6.04 8.10
N VAL A 46 14.17 5.51 7.12
CA VAL A 46 14.96 4.31 7.35
C VAL A 46 15.96 4.72 8.44
N LEU A 47 15.86 4.15 9.64
CA LEU A 47 16.73 4.54 10.76
C LEU A 47 18.22 4.29 10.45
N SER A 48 18.49 3.44 9.45
CA SER A 48 19.79 3.33 8.79
C SER A 48 19.67 3.65 7.31
N ASP A 49 20.47 4.57 6.78
CA ASP A 49 20.54 4.89 5.34
C ASP A 49 20.97 3.70 4.45
N SER A 50 21.27 2.54 5.02
CA SER A 50 21.81 1.36 4.34
C SER A 50 20.91 0.14 4.51
N ILE A 51 19.96 -0.06 3.59
CA ILE A 51 19.34 -1.37 3.39
C ILE A 51 20.44 -2.27 2.79
N VAL A 52 20.97 -3.18 3.59
CA VAL A 52 22.01 -4.11 3.15
C VAL A 52 21.33 -5.28 2.42
N PRO A 53 21.73 -5.63 1.18
CA PRO A 53 21.24 -6.82 0.50
C PRO A 53 21.52 -8.09 1.30
N GLU A 54 20.60 -9.06 1.24
CA GLU A 54 20.75 -10.33 1.95
C GLU A 54 21.99 -11.13 1.49
N SER A 55 22.30 -11.07 0.19
CA SER A 55 23.50 -11.68 -0.40
C SER A 55 24.79 -11.24 0.27
N ASP A 56 24.90 -9.96 0.63
CA ASP A 56 26.09 -9.40 1.25
C ASP A 56 26.28 -9.96 2.67
N ILE A 57 25.18 -10.25 3.36
CA ILE A 57 25.20 -10.90 4.68
C ILE A 57 25.59 -12.36 4.53
N GLU A 58 25.03 -13.08 3.54
CA GLU A 58 25.38 -14.47 3.26
C GLU A 58 26.87 -14.64 2.96
N ASP A 59 27.42 -13.79 2.09
CA ASP A 59 28.81 -13.88 1.66
C ASP A 59 29.78 -13.71 2.83
N LYS A 60 29.42 -12.87 3.81
CA LYS A 60 30.19 -12.75 5.05
C LYS A 60 30.08 -13.96 5.97
N LEU A 61 28.93 -14.63 5.98
CA LEU A 61 28.69 -15.78 6.85
C LEU A 61 29.28 -17.09 6.29
N LYS A 62 29.31 -17.25 4.96
CA LYS A 62 29.74 -18.50 4.29
C LYS A 62 31.20 -18.89 4.55
N GLY A 63 32.04 -17.97 5.04
CA GLY A 63 33.44 -18.24 5.40
C GLY A 63 34.22 -18.96 4.29
N ASN A 64 35.25 -19.74 4.66
CA ASN A 64 36.08 -20.47 3.68
C ASN A 64 35.42 -21.74 3.12
N ASN A 65 34.40 -22.28 3.80
CA ASN A 65 33.78 -23.55 3.44
C ASN A 65 32.55 -23.37 2.54
N GLY A 66 32.05 -22.15 2.36
CA GLY A 66 30.90 -21.85 1.52
C GLY A 66 29.54 -22.17 2.14
N GLU A 67 29.50 -22.73 3.36
CA GLU A 67 28.27 -23.13 4.06
C GLU A 67 27.82 -22.04 5.05
N LEU A 68 26.51 -21.76 5.08
CA LEU A 68 25.91 -20.86 6.05
C LEU A 68 25.85 -21.53 7.44
N PRO A 69 26.12 -20.79 8.52
CA PRO A 69 25.96 -21.31 9.88
C PRO A 69 24.48 -21.54 10.20
N ASP A 70 24.23 -22.41 11.18
CA ASP A 70 22.90 -22.56 11.75
C ASP A 70 22.37 -21.21 12.25
N LEU A 71 21.17 -20.85 11.82
CA LEU A 71 20.56 -19.58 12.20
C LEU A 71 20.08 -19.61 13.65
N ILE A 72 20.37 -18.55 14.41
CA ILE A 72 19.89 -18.38 15.79
C ILE A 72 18.39 -18.66 15.86
N THR A 73 17.98 -19.54 16.77
CA THR A 73 16.56 -19.85 16.99
C THR A 73 15.98 -18.87 18.00
N ILE A 74 14.85 -18.25 17.66
CA ILE A 74 14.14 -17.33 18.56
C ILE A 74 13.02 -18.12 19.25
N ASP A 75 13.19 -18.35 20.54
CA ASP A 75 12.30 -19.19 21.35
C ASP A 75 11.00 -18.49 21.73
N HIS A 76 11.08 -17.18 21.89
CA HIS A 76 9.96 -16.35 22.33
C HIS A 76 10.07 -14.94 21.75
N PHE A 77 8.93 -14.36 21.43
CA PHE A 77 8.78 -13.01 20.94
C PHE A 77 7.98 -12.18 21.95
N PHE A 78 8.48 -11.00 22.31
CA PHE A 78 7.79 -10.05 23.17
C PHE A 78 7.66 -8.72 22.44
N TYR A 79 6.53 -8.05 22.63
CA TYR A 79 6.34 -6.69 22.14
C TYR A 79 5.76 -5.80 23.24
N ILE A 80 6.28 -4.57 23.32
CA ILE A 80 5.88 -3.56 24.30
C ILE A 80 5.12 -2.44 23.59
N ASN A 81 3.87 -2.20 24.00
CA ASN A 81 3.08 -1.04 23.58
C ASN A 81 2.35 -0.43 24.78
N LEU A 82 2.08 0.87 24.69
CA LEU A 82 1.20 1.59 25.61
C LEU A 82 -0.24 1.09 25.47
N ASP A 83 -0.96 0.95 26.59
CA ASP A 83 -2.37 0.55 26.58
C ASP A 83 -3.28 1.61 25.93
N GLU A 84 -2.88 2.89 25.98
CA GLU A 84 -3.65 3.99 25.39
C GLU A 84 -3.50 4.08 23.85
N GLU A 85 -2.53 3.38 23.27
CA GLU A 85 -2.23 3.42 21.84
C GLU A 85 -2.90 2.26 21.09
N ILE A 86 -4.24 2.25 21.08
CA ILE A 86 -5.08 1.16 20.54
C ILE A 86 -4.74 0.83 19.09
N GLU A 87 -4.67 1.83 18.21
CA GLU A 87 -4.40 1.65 16.78
C GLU A 87 -3.03 0.98 16.52
N LYS A 88 -1.99 1.46 17.23
CA LYS A 88 -0.64 0.90 17.12
C LYS A 88 -0.58 -0.54 17.60
N LYS A 89 -1.30 -0.83 18.69
CA LYS A 89 -1.46 -2.20 19.21
C LYS A 89 -2.16 -3.09 18.19
N GLU A 90 -3.28 -2.67 17.62
CA GLU A 90 -4.03 -3.45 16.63
C GLU A 90 -3.19 -3.72 15.38
N LYS A 91 -2.41 -2.72 14.92
CA LYS A 91 -1.49 -2.90 13.80
C LYS A 91 -0.40 -3.93 14.09
N MET A 92 0.24 -3.85 15.26
CA MET A 92 1.24 -4.82 15.69
C MET A 92 0.64 -6.22 15.83
N GLU A 93 -0.56 -6.34 16.41
CA GLU A 93 -1.26 -7.63 16.57
C GLU A 93 -1.68 -8.23 15.23
N SER A 94 -2.15 -7.39 14.29
CA SER A 94 -2.46 -7.79 12.92
C SER A 94 -1.21 -8.32 12.22
N TRP A 95 -0.11 -7.57 12.23
CA TRP A 95 1.17 -8.00 11.69
C TRP A 95 1.64 -9.32 12.30
N LEU A 96 1.65 -9.45 13.63
CA LEU A 96 2.05 -10.68 14.31
C LEU A 96 1.16 -11.87 13.95
N SER A 97 -0.15 -11.64 13.83
CA SER A 97 -1.12 -12.68 13.48
C SER A 97 -0.97 -13.17 12.03
N TRP A 98 -0.56 -12.31 11.12
CA TRP A 98 -0.26 -12.69 9.74
C TRP A 98 1.11 -13.37 9.63
N PHE A 99 2.10 -12.83 10.34
CA PHE A 99 3.50 -13.17 10.14
C PHE A 99 3.97 -14.43 10.89
N LEU A 100 3.45 -14.69 12.10
CA LEU A 100 3.98 -15.74 12.98
C LEU A 100 3.34 -17.14 12.91
N PRO A 101 2.04 -17.35 12.57
CA PRO A 101 1.43 -18.68 12.66
C PRO A 101 2.11 -19.74 11.81
N ASN A 102 2.72 -19.37 10.69
CA ASN A 102 3.42 -20.29 9.81
C ASN A 102 4.84 -20.66 10.29
N ARG A 103 5.34 -20.04 11.37
CA ARG A 103 6.73 -20.18 11.84
C ARG A 103 6.87 -20.82 13.23
N GLY A 104 5.75 -21.09 13.92
CA GLY A 104 5.76 -21.74 15.24
C GLY A 104 6.38 -20.91 16.39
N ILE A 105 6.65 -19.62 16.15
CA ILE A 105 7.23 -18.72 17.16
C ILE A 105 6.10 -18.23 18.06
N ARG A 106 6.26 -18.42 19.38
CA ARG A 106 5.32 -17.89 20.37
C ARG A 106 5.58 -16.41 20.60
N TYR A 107 4.52 -15.61 20.62
CA TYR A 107 4.60 -14.20 20.99
C TYR A 107 3.78 -13.86 22.22
N SER A 108 4.11 -12.76 22.90
CA SER A 108 3.36 -12.26 24.05
C SER A 108 3.46 -10.74 24.16
N ARG A 109 2.30 -10.11 24.38
CA ARG A 109 2.25 -8.69 24.73
C ARG A 109 2.79 -8.43 26.13
N VAL A 110 3.49 -7.31 26.27
CA VAL A 110 3.94 -6.75 27.54
C VAL A 110 3.38 -5.33 27.65
N PRO A 111 2.43 -5.08 28.56
CA PRO A 111 1.90 -3.74 28.76
C PRO A 111 3.01 -2.78 29.22
N ALA A 112 3.16 -1.66 28.54
CA ALA A 112 4.13 -0.64 28.95
C ALA A 112 3.75 -0.02 30.29
N MET A 113 4.72 0.12 31.18
CA MET A 113 4.62 0.78 32.46
C MET A 113 4.84 2.29 32.29
N LYS A 114 4.10 3.09 33.06
CA LYS A 114 4.32 4.53 33.13
C LYS A 114 5.55 4.83 33.98
N GLY A 115 6.53 5.51 33.39
CA GLY A 115 7.76 5.89 34.09
C GLY A 115 7.60 7.07 35.05
N LEU A 116 8.70 7.38 35.75
CA LEU A 116 8.77 8.43 36.77
C LEU A 116 9.66 9.58 36.29
N PRO A 117 9.23 10.85 36.39
CA PRO A 117 9.94 11.99 35.79
C PRO A 117 11.22 12.42 36.52
N TYR A 118 11.55 11.81 37.65
CA TYR A 118 12.64 12.24 38.54
C TYR A 118 13.72 11.19 38.74
N ILE A 119 13.66 10.07 38.01
CA ILE A 119 14.64 8.99 38.15
C ILE A 119 15.74 9.04 37.09
N CYS A 120 15.58 9.87 36.06
CA CYS A 120 16.57 10.07 34.99
C CYS A 120 17.29 11.41 35.13
N ASP A 121 18.48 11.50 34.56
CA ASP A 121 19.29 12.73 34.50
C ASP A 121 18.99 13.57 33.25
N PHE A 122 17.72 13.60 32.82
CA PHE A 122 17.26 14.36 31.66
C PHE A 122 16.59 15.66 32.07
N ASP A 123 16.91 16.74 31.35
CA ASP A 123 16.17 18.01 31.47
C ASP A 123 14.72 17.88 30.96
N ASP A 124 14.49 16.97 30.02
CA ASP A 124 13.16 16.66 29.47
C ASP A 124 12.43 15.62 30.32
N LYS A 125 11.42 16.09 31.07
CA LYS A 125 10.57 15.25 31.93
C LYS A 125 9.73 14.25 31.15
N GLU A 126 9.24 14.60 29.97
CA GLU A 126 8.42 13.69 29.17
C GLU A 126 9.28 12.56 28.61
N ARG A 127 10.47 12.89 28.10
CA ARG A 127 11.46 11.90 27.73
C ARG A 127 11.78 10.99 28.91
N CYS A 128 12.06 11.55 30.09
CA CYS A 128 12.32 10.72 31.26
C CYS A 128 11.17 9.77 31.61
N ILE A 129 9.91 10.22 31.56
CA ILE A 129 8.74 9.34 31.79
C ILE A 129 8.69 8.20 30.78
N ARG A 130 8.93 8.47 29.49
CA ARG A 130 8.93 7.43 28.44
C ARG A 130 10.06 6.43 28.66
N GLU A 131 11.29 6.91 28.78
CA GLU A 131 12.49 6.08 28.92
C GLU A 131 12.45 5.24 30.21
N SER A 132 12.12 5.86 31.34
CA SER A 132 12.02 5.13 32.60
C SER A 132 10.92 4.07 32.59
N GLY A 133 9.79 4.36 31.93
CA GLY A 133 8.69 3.42 31.76
C GLY A 133 9.10 2.20 30.94
N LEU A 134 9.85 2.41 29.85
CA LEU A 134 10.37 1.32 29.03
C LEU A 134 11.40 0.46 29.78
N VAL A 135 12.29 1.09 30.56
CA VAL A 135 13.22 0.39 31.46
C VAL A 135 12.47 -0.44 32.50
N ASP A 136 11.47 0.14 33.18
CA ASP A 136 10.66 -0.57 34.18
C ASP A 136 9.89 -1.75 33.58
N THR A 137 9.33 -1.55 32.39
CA THR A 137 8.63 -2.60 31.64
C THR A 137 9.57 -3.75 31.32
N THR A 138 10.79 -3.44 30.87
CA THR A 138 11.81 -4.43 30.53
C THR A 138 12.28 -5.19 31.77
N LEU A 139 12.53 -4.50 32.89
CA LEU A 139 12.88 -5.12 34.17
C LEU A 139 11.76 -6.03 34.68
N ASN A 140 10.51 -5.57 34.66
CA ASN A 140 9.36 -6.37 35.05
C ASN A 140 9.23 -7.63 34.18
N LEU A 141 9.44 -7.48 32.87
CA LEU A 141 9.45 -8.60 31.96
C LEU A 141 10.54 -9.60 32.35
N ILE A 142 11.79 -9.16 32.53
CA ILE A 142 12.94 -9.99 32.96
C ILE A 142 12.64 -10.76 34.25
N HIS A 143 11.99 -10.12 35.22
CA HIS A 143 11.59 -10.74 36.49
C HIS A 143 10.37 -11.67 36.35
N SER A 144 9.62 -11.56 35.27
CA SER A 144 8.42 -12.37 35.05
C SER A 144 8.78 -13.84 34.80
N LYS A 145 7.87 -14.73 35.19
CA LYS A 145 7.96 -16.16 34.86
C LYS A 145 7.83 -16.45 33.35
N LYS A 146 7.57 -15.44 32.52
CA LYS A 146 7.41 -15.59 31.08
C LYS A 146 8.76 -15.75 30.37
N PHE A 147 9.83 -15.13 30.87
CA PHE A 147 11.18 -15.46 30.39
C PHE A 147 11.57 -16.84 30.89
N LYS A 148 11.82 -17.75 29.95
CA LYS A 148 12.60 -18.95 30.26
C LYS A 148 14.03 -18.52 30.53
N ARG A 149 14.73 -19.21 31.43
CA ARG A 149 16.16 -18.95 31.73
C ARG A 149 17.13 -19.48 30.65
N SER A 150 16.60 -20.02 29.55
CA SER A 150 17.37 -20.56 28.43
C SER A 150 16.77 -20.11 27.11
N GLY A 151 17.59 -20.05 26.05
CA GLY A 151 17.17 -19.67 24.71
C GLY A 151 17.43 -18.20 24.38
N VAL A 152 16.84 -17.74 23.27
CA VAL A 152 16.92 -16.36 22.80
C VAL A 152 15.50 -15.80 22.66
N SER A 153 15.30 -14.58 23.17
CA SER A 153 14.03 -13.87 23.01
C SER A 153 14.22 -12.64 22.14
N LEU A 154 13.30 -12.41 21.21
CA LEU A 154 13.18 -11.15 20.49
C LEU A 154 12.25 -10.22 21.27
N LEU A 155 12.74 -9.05 21.65
CA LEU A 155 11.97 -7.99 22.29
C LEU A 155 11.85 -6.83 21.31
N LEU A 156 10.61 -6.51 20.92
CA LEU A 156 10.31 -5.30 20.16
C LEU A 156 9.71 -4.25 21.10
N SER A 157 10.13 -3.00 20.95
CA SER A 157 9.50 -1.86 21.58
C SER A 157 8.87 -0.95 20.54
N ASP A 158 7.93 -0.14 21.03
CA ASP A 158 7.25 0.86 20.25
C ASP A 158 6.51 0.23 19.05
N ASN A 159 6.65 0.88 17.92
CA ASN A 159 5.98 0.60 16.69
C ASN A 159 6.87 -0.19 15.72
N PHE A 160 7.87 -0.92 16.17
CA PHE A 160 8.84 -1.49 15.22
C PHE A 160 8.34 -2.80 14.60
N GLU A 161 8.39 -2.87 13.27
CA GLU A 161 8.09 -4.08 12.50
C GLU A 161 9.40 -4.68 11.99
N VAL A 162 9.60 -5.98 12.23
CA VAL A 162 10.67 -6.73 11.56
C VAL A 162 10.13 -7.25 10.24
N THR A 163 10.48 -6.59 9.14
CA THR A 163 10.00 -6.93 7.79
C THR A 163 10.65 -8.21 7.28
N ASP A 164 11.87 -8.53 7.75
CA ASP A 164 12.59 -9.73 7.35
C ASP A 164 13.24 -10.45 8.54
N MET A 165 12.54 -11.47 9.04
CA MET A 165 13.07 -12.32 10.11
C MET A 165 14.20 -13.24 9.68
N HIS A 166 14.31 -13.58 8.40
CA HIS A 166 15.41 -14.42 7.93
C HIS A 166 16.71 -13.61 8.01
N LYS A 167 16.69 -12.41 7.44
CA LYS A 167 17.76 -11.42 7.55
C LYS A 167 18.11 -11.05 8.98
N LEU A 168 17.12 -10.87 9.87
CA LEU A 168 17.37 -10.65 11.30
C LEU A 168 18.16 -11.81 11.92
N ARG A 169 17.75 -13.05 11.68
CA ARG A 169 18.42 -14.24 12.25
C ARG A 169 19.81 -14.47 11.66
N MET A 170 19.98 -14.23 10.36
CA MET A 170 21.29 -14.27 9.71
C MET A 170 22.23 -13.20 10.25
N SER A 171 21.77 -11.95 10.30
CA SER A 171 22.60 -10.84 10.74
C SER A 171 22.99 -10.94 12.22
N ALA A 172 22.19 -11.63 13.05
CA ALA A 172 22.57 -11.98 14.41
C ALA A 172 23.82 -12.91 14.48
N ASN A 173 24.07 -13.74 13.45
CA ASN A 173 25.29 -14.57 13.35
C ASN A 173 26.54 -13.76 12.94
N LEU A 174 26.40 -12.47 12.59
CA LEU A 174 27.55 -11.57 12.38
C LEU A 174 28.17 -11.10 13.71
N VAL A 175 27.49 -11.35 14.82
CA VAL A 175 27.89 -10.90 16.17
C VAL A 175 28.73 -11.98 16.85
N PRO A 176 29.81 -11.62 17.58
CA PRO A 176 30.62 -12.60 18.32
C PRO A 176 29.81 -13.41 19.35
N ASP A 177 30.13 -14.69 19.51
CA ASP A 177 29.43 -15.65 20.40
C ASP A 177 29.38 -15.27 21.88
N ASP A 178 30.06 -14.20 22.32
CA ASP A 178 30.01 -13.72 23.70
C ASP A 178 28.94 -12.65 23.97
N TRP A 179 28.15 -12.21 22.98
CA TRP A 179 27.04 -11.25 23.17
C TRP A 179 26.12 -11.52 24.39
N ASP A 180 25.68 -10.49 25.09
CA ASP A 180 24.60 -10.60 26.08
C ASP A 180 23.29 -10.08 25.47
N ILE A 181 23.41 -9.08 24.58
CA ILE A 181 22.32 -8.46 23.84
C ILE A 181 22.78 -8.07 22.42
N ILE A 182 21.91 -8.27 21.44
CA ILE A 182 22.05 -7.74 20.08
C ILE A 182 20.94 -6.73 19.85
N ARG A 183 21.29 -5.55 19.35
CA ARG A 183 20.35 -4.50 18.95
C ARG A 183 20.40 -4.30 17.45
N PHE A 184 19.32 -3.84 16.86
CA PHE A 184 19.24 -3.66 15.40
C PHE A 184 18.97 -2.21 15.00
N ASP A 185 19.60 -1.80 13.90
CA ASP A 185 19.36 -0.52 13.23
C ASP A 185 19.60 0.70 14.13
N CYS A 186 20.78 0.75 14.75
CA CYS A 186 21.25 1.89 15.55
C CYS A 186 21.80 3.02 14.68
N TYR A 187 21.51 4.24 15.06
CA TYR A 187 22.01 5.46 14.46
C TYR A 187 23.11 6.10 15.31
N LYS A 188 24.32 6.26 14.76
CA LYS A 188 25.44 6.93 15.44
C LYS A 188 25.37 8.44 15.20
N GLU A 189 25.56 9.27 16.24
CA GLU A 189 25.79 10.70 16.02
C GLU A 189 27.12 10.92 15.28
N SER A 190 27.20 12.01 14.50
CA SER A 190 28.41 12.36 13.76
C SER A 190 29.59 12.60 14.70
N GLY A 191 30.74 11.99 14.39
CA GLY A 191 31.97 12.12 15.18
C GLY A 191 32.17 11.07 16.27
N GLU A 192 31.24 10.13 16.44
CA GLU A 192 31.34 9.09 17.45
C GLU A 192 32.11 7.86 16.98
N GLU A 193 32.98 7.35 17.85
CA GLU A 193 33.88 6.23 17.57
C GLU A 193 33.45 4.99 18.37
N PHE A 194 32.74 4.09 17.70
CA PHE A 194 32.45 2.75 18.21
C PHE A 194 33.35 1.73 17.50
N PRO A 195 34.01 0.81 18.23
CA PRO A 195 34.80 -0.24 17.60
C PRO A 195 33.92 -1.12 16.70
N MET A 196 34.18 -1.07 15.40
CA MET A 196 33.54 -1.97 14.43
C MET A 196 34.09 -3.39 14.63
N VAL A 197 33.19 -4.36 14.73
CA VAL A 197 33.51 -5.79 14.67
C VAL A 197 33.64 -6.22 13.21
N ASN A 198 32.76 -5.69 12.35
CA ASN A 198 32.76 -5.80 10.90
C ASN A 198 31.99 -4.61 10.31
N ASP A 199 31.76 -4.56 8.99
CA ASP A 199 31.12 -3.40 8.35
C ASP A 199 29.68 -3.11 8.83
N TYR A 200 29.00 -4.09 9.41
CA TYR A 200 27.60 -3.98 9.83
C TYR A 200 27.42 -3.99 11.35
N VAL A 201 28.45 -4.44 12.08
CA VAL A 201 28.36 -4.68 13.52
C VAL A 201 29.37 -3.84 14.27
N PHE A 202 28.92 -3.11 15.29
CA PHE A 202 29.81 -2.41 16.22
C PHE A 202 29.52 -2.75 17.67
N GLU A 203 30.58 -2.71 18.48
CA GLU A 203 30.55 -3.02 19.90
C GLU A 203 30.23 -1.76 20.71
N THR A 204 29.10 -1.76 21.41
CA THR A 204 28.54 -0.53 21.98
C THR A 204 29.13 -0.20 23.35
N ARG A 205 29.64 -1.21 24.07
CA ARG A 205 30.26 -1.05 25.40
C ARG A 205 31.63 -0.36 25.40
N LYS A 206 32.31 -0.29 24.25
CA LYS A 206 33.68 0.25 24.12
C LYS A 206 33.73 1.61 23.42
N GLY A 207 32.61 2.07 22.87
CA GLY A 207 32.58 3.35 22.16
C GLY A 207 32.63 4.54 23.11
N ARG A 208 33.06 5.67 22.55
CA ARG A 208 32.80 6.98 23.13
C ARG A 208 31.73 7.62 22.26
N GLY A 209 30.63 8.00 22.90
CA GLY A 209 29.59 8.73 22.20
C GLY A 209 28.15 8.42 22.52
N LYS A 210 27.26 9.12 21.82
CA LYS A 210 25.84 8.83 21.74
C LYS A 210 25.51 8.13 20.42
N PHE A 211 24.74 7.07 20.51
CA PHE A 211 23.98 6.54 19.40
C PHE A 211 22.55 6.39 19.90
N PHE A 212 21.60 6.43 18.97
CA PHE A 212 20.18 6.25 19.23
C PHE A 212 19.66 5.07 18.46
N GLY A 213 18.55 4.50 18.92
CA GLY A 213 17.96 3.36 18.26
C GLY A 213 18.63 2.05 18.67
N GLY A 214 18.03 0.95 18.26
CA GLY A 214 18.39 -0.38 18.74
C GLY A 214 17.62 -0.84 19.97
N ALA A 215 16.97 0.06 20.72
CA ALA A 215 15.96 -0.32 21.72
C ALA A 215 14.68 -0.91 21.10
N HIS A 216 14.37 -0.55 19.85
CA HIS A 216 13.17 -0.95 19.13
C HIS A 216 13.11 -2.44 18.76
N ALA A 217 14.27 -3.06 18.55
CA ALA A 217 14.39 -4.47 18.22
C ALA A 217 15.66 -5.05 18.87
N MET A 218 15.48 -5.99 19.78
CA MET A 218 16.57 -6.56 20.57
C MET A 218 16.48 -8.08 20.65
N LEU A 219 17.60 -8.78 20.42
CA LEU A 219 17.74 -10.18 20.84
C LEU A 219 18.42 -10.23 22.20
N LEU A 220 17.74 -10.90 23.14
CA LEU A 220 18.19 -11.08 24.51
C LEU A 220 18.57 -12.54 24.72
N ARG A 221 19.78 -12.77 25.24
CA ARG A 221 20.22 -14.10 25.65
C ARG A 221 19.66 -14.41 27.03
N ASN A 222 18.76 -15.39 27.10
CA ASN A 222 17.98 -15.63 28.31
C ASN A 222 18.84 -16.10 29.51
N ASP A 223 20.00 -16.70 29.24
CA ASP A 223 20.98 -17.11 30.26
C ASP A 223 21.89 -15.96 30.74
N LYS A 224 21.76 -14.76 30.15
CA LYS A 224 22.53 -13.55 30.48
C LYS A 224 21.68 -12.42 31.06
N LEU A 225 20.39 -12.66 31.32
CA LEU A 225 19.45 -11.62 31.77
C LEU A 225 19.88 -10.91 33.07
N ASP A 226 20.59 -11.59 33.98
CA ASP A 226 21.08 -10.96 35.23
C ASP A 226 22.05 -9.79 34.94
N ARG A 227 22.82 -9.86 33.83
CA ARG A 227 23.70 -8.76 33.39
C ARG A 227 22.90 -7.61 32.79
N VAL A 228 21.89 -7.93 31.99
CA VAL A 228 20.96 -6.95 31.41
C VAL A 228 20.23 -6.22 32.52
N GLU A 229 19.69 -6.95 33.50
CA GLU A 229 19.05 -6.39 34.69
C GLU A 229 20.00 -5.45 35.44
N THR A 230 21.24 -5.88 35.68
CA THR A 230 22.24 -5.04 36.37
C THR A 230 22.51 -3.74 35.60
N ALA A 231 22.58 -3.81 34.26
CA ALA A 231 22.79 -2.64 33.41
C ALA A 231 21.62 -1.65 33.45
N LEU A 232 20.38 -2.18 33.46
CA LEU A 232 19.15 -1.39 33.51
C LEU A 232 18.85 -0.77 34.89
N ASN A 233 19.39 -1.34 35.95
CA ASN A 233 19.13 -0.92 37.34
C ASN A 233 20.14 0.11 37.89
N VAL A 234 20.85 0.84 37.02
CA VAL A 234 21.80 1.90 37.40
C VAL A 234 21.06 3.21 37.71
N HIS A 235 21.49 3.93 38.76
CA HIS A 235 20.92 5.21 39.18
C HIS A 235 21.97 6.36 39.19
N PRO A 236 21.62 7.58 38.74
CA PRO A 236 20.37 7.94 38.06
C PRO A 236 20.20 7.14 36.76
N ARG A 237 18.94 6.91 36.34
CA ARG A 237 18.67 6.14 35.15
C ARG A 237 19.17 6.90 33.93
N MET A 238 19.96 6.20 33.12
CA MET A 238 20.26 6.62 31.76
C MET A 238 19.06 6.28 30.86
N ASP A 239 19.07 6.76 29.62
CA ASP A 239 18.14 6.22 28.61
C ASP A 239 18.45 4.75 28.39
N LEU A 240 17.50 4.05 27.78
CA LEU A 240 17.64 2.61 27.57
C LEU A 240 18.90 2.29 26.73
N ASP A 241 19.20 3.10 25.70
CA ASP A 241 20.35 2.91 24.83
C ASP A 241 21.69 3.07 25.58
N GLY A 242 21.79 4.06 26.47
CA GLY A 242 22.94 4.29 27.33
C GLY A 242 23.10 3.19 28.39
N ALA A 243 22.00 2.76 29.02
CA ALA A 243 22.01 1.66 29.98
C ALA A 243 22.50 0.35 29.34
N LEU A 244 22.01 0.04 28.13
CA LEU A 244 22.41 -1.15 27.38
C LEU A 244 23.80 -1.06 26.73
N SER A 245 24.50 0.06 26.90
CA SER A 245 25.91 0.23 26.49
C SER A 245 26.87 0.14 27.68
N TRP A 246 26.40 -0.45 28.79
CA TRP A 246 27.20 -0.62 30.00
C TRP A 246 28.46 -1.46 29.75
N LYS A 247 29.60 -1.03 30.32
CA LYS A 247 30.92 -1.64 30.09
C LYS A 247 31.03 -3.15 30.39
N ASN A 248 30.18 -3.66 31.27
CA ASN A 248 30.15 -5.07 31.68
C ASN A 248 29.06 -5.88 30.97
N LEU A 249 28.39 -5.30 29.97
CA LEU A 249 27.42 -5.95 29.11
C LEU A 249 28.02 -6.11 27.71
N ASN A 250 28.08 -7.34 27.20
CA ASN A 250 28.52 -7.62 25.84
C ASN A 250 27.44 -7.21 24.84
N SER A 251 27.33 -5.90 24.59
CA SER A 251 26.28 -5.30 23.77
C SER A 251 26.82 -4.93 22.39
N TYR A 252 26.07 -5.30 21.36
CA TYR A 252 26.40 -5.08 19.96
C TYR A 252 25.21 -4.45 19.25
N CYS A 253 25.49 -3.65 18.23
CA CYS A 253 24.47 -3.22 17.29
C CYS A 253 24.77 -3.69 15.87
N VAL A 254 23.71 -4.14 15.18
CA VAL A 254 23.73 -4.68 13.82
C VAL A 254 22.89 -3.76 12.94
N ASN A 255 23.52 -3.09 11.97
CA ASN A 255 22.88 -2.12 11.09
C ASN A 255 22.76 -2.70 9.68
N VAL A 256 21.65 -3.40 9.42
CA VAL A 256 21.41 -4.02 8.11
C VAL A 256 20.03 -3.67 7.53
N GLY A 257 19.20 -2.92 8.26
CA GLY A 257 17.82 -2.66 7.90
C GLY A 257 16.99 -3.94 8.01
N VAL A 258 16.75 -4.41 9.23
CA VAL A 258 15.90 -5.59 9.49
C VAL A 258 14.42 -5.23 9.60
N GLY A 259 14.13 -3.94 9.69
CA GLY A 259 12.79 -3.45 9.90
C GLY A 259 12.68 -1.93 9.86
N HIS A 260 11.50 -1.44 10.22
CA HIS A 260 11.22 -0.01 10.33
C HIS A 260 10.18 0.27 11.41
N GLY A 261 10.20 1.46 11.99
CA GLY A 261 9.11 1.91 12.84
C GLY A 261 7.83 2.14 12.03
N PHE A 262 6.67 1.69 12.53
CA PHE A 262 5.38 2.19 12.10
C PHE A 262 5.37 3.68 12.40
N ARG A 263 5.52 4.47 11.34
CA ARG A 263 4.73 5.69 11.31
C ARG A 263 3.27 5.28 11.39
N LEU A 264 2.45 6.10 12.03
CA LEU A 264 1.03 6.14 11.72
C LEU A 264 0.95 6.53 10.24
N VAL A 265 1.14 5.54 9.37
CA VAL A 265 0.92 5.68 7.94
C VAL A 265 -0.56 6.00 7.89
N LYS A 266 -0.90 7.22 7.45
CA LYS A 266 -2.30 7.53 7.16
C LYS A 266 -2.85 6.36 6.35
N PRO A 267 -4.04 5.84 6.69
CA PRO A 267 -4.59 4.68 5.99
C PRO A 267 -4.49 4.93 4.49
N ARG A 268 -3.88 3.98 3.78
CA ARG A 268 -3.79 4.06 2.33
C ARG A 268 -5.21 3.91 1.79
N PRO A 269 -5.61 4.70 0.79
CA PRO A 269 -6.88 4.46 0.12
C PRO A 269 -6.87 3.08 -0.54
N LEU A 270 -8.05 2.47 -0.66
CA LEU A 270 -8.23 1.16 -1.28
C LEU A 270 -8.65 1.35 -2.73
N MET A 271 -7.85 0.87 -3.67
CA MET A 271 -8.23 0.74 -5.07
C MET A 271 -8.79 -0.65 -5.34
N HIS A 272 -10.01 -0.71 -5.88
CA HIS A 272 -10.63 -1.97 -6.25
C HIS A 272 -10.50 -2.23 -7.74
N THR A 273 -10.47 -3.50 -8.12
CA THR A 273 -10.84 -3.93 -9.47
C THR A 273 -11.77 -5.12 -9.37
N PHE A 274 -12.46 -5.47 -10.45
CA PHE A 274 -13.27 -6.67 -10.52
C PHE A 274 -12.66 -7.62 -11.54
N TYR A 275 -12.33 -8.83 -11.10
CA TYR A 275 -11.77 -9.86 -11.97
C TYR A 275 -12.39 -11.22 -11.63
N ALA A 276 -12.91 -11.86 -12.67
CA ALA A 276 -13.40 -13.23 -12.61
C ALA A 276 -12.60 -14.05 -13.62
N HIS A 277 -11.80 -14.99 -13.12
CA HIS A 277 -10.99 -15.86 -13.96
C HIS A 277 -11.90 -16.70 -14.86
N LEU A 278 -11.93 -16.37 -16.16
CA LEU A 278 -12.58 -17.18 -17.18
C LEU A 278 -11.60 -18.27 -17.58
N SER A 279 -12.04 -19.52 -17.72
CA SER A 279 -11.21 -20.73 -17.74
C SER A 279 -10.16 -20.87 -18.87
N ASN A 280 -9.87 -19.82 -19.64
CA ASN A 280 -8.88 -19.77 -20.72
C ASN A 280 -8.13 -18.42 -20.76
N ASP A 281 -8.12 -17.66 -19.66
CA ASP A 281 -7.66 -16.28 -19.66
C ASP A 281 -6.30 -16.15 -18.95
N ASP A 282 -5.22 -16.08 -19.73
CA ASP A 282 -3.85 -15.89 -19.24
C ASP A 282 -3.58 -14.42 -18.78
N ARG A 283 -4.64 -13.64 -18.51
CA ARG A 283 -4.57 -12.22 -18.10
C ARG A 283 -4.13 -12.01 -16.64
N ASP A 284 -3.70 -13.05 -15.96
CA ASP A 284 -3.18 -12.97 -14.58
C ASP A 284 -2.00 -11.99 -14.49
N GLY A 285 -1.17 -11.91 -15.53
CA GLY A 285 -0.08 -10.92 -15.59
C GLY A 285 -0.55 -9.46 -15.57
N MET A 286 -1.71 -9.15 -16.17
CA MET A 286 -2.25 -7.78 -16.15
C MET A 286 -2.72 -7.38 -14.75
N ILE A 287 -3.36 -8.31 -14.03
CA ILE A 287 -3.81 -8.10 -12.66
C ILE A 287 -2.63 -7.92 -11.71
N ASP A 288 -1.56 -8.70 -11.89
CA ASP A 288 -0.33 -8.57 -11.11
C ASP A 288 0.33 -7.20 -11.35
N LEU A 289 0.43 -6.77 -12.62
CA LEU A 289 0.93 -5.44 -12.95
C LEU A 289 0.04 -4.34 -12.36
N TRP A 290 -1.29 -4.45 -12.49
CA TRP A 290 -2.24 -3.50 -11.92
C TRP A 290 -2.04 -3.34 -10.41
N LYS A 291 -1.91 -4.47 -9.71
CA LYS A 291 -1.69 -4.49 -8.27
C LYS A 291 -0.40 -3.77 -7.90
N GLN A 292 0.70 -4.13 -8.57
CA GLN A 292 2.01 -3.53 -8.34
C GLN A 292 1.98 -2.01 -8.55
N GLU A 293 1.37 -1.56 -9.65
CA GLU A 293 1.37 -0.15 -10.03
C GLU A 293 0.54 0.71 -9.06
N TRP A 294 -0.65 0.24 -8.64
CA TRP A 294 -1.44 0.93 -7.62
C TRP A 294 -0.78 0.91 -6.23
N GLU A 295 -0.09 -0.19 -5.89
CA GLU A 295 0.71 -0.27 -4.65
C GLU A 295 1.95 0.64 -4.69
N LEU A 296 2.54 0.90 -5.85
CA LEU A 296 3.59 1.91 -5.97
C LEU A 296 3.02 3.34 -5.85
N ALA A 297 1.80 3.57 -6.35
CA ALA A 297 1.11 4.86 -6.27
C ALA A 297 0.49 5.19 -4.90
N GLY A 298 0.74 4.38 -3.86
CA GLY A 298 0.28 4.68 -2.51
C GLY A 298 -1.10 4.12 -2.14
N PHE A 299 -1.68 3.22 -2.93
CA PHE A 299 -2.94 2.53 -2.63
C PHE A 299 -2.74 1.14 -2.03
N ASP A 300 -3.62 0.72 -1.14
CA ASP A 300 -3.85 -0.72 -0.95
C ASP A 300 -4.75 -1.23 -2.08
N THR A 301 -4.65 -2.50 -2.44
CA THR A 301 -5.41 -3.07 -3.56
C THR A 301 -6.35 -4.19 -3.11
N ARG A 302 -7.52 -4.29 -3.73
CA ARG A 302 -8.45 -5.41 -3.54
C ARG A 302 -9.08 -5.84 -4.86
N ILE A 303 -8.90 -7.11 -5.20
CA ILE A 303 -9.59 -7.74 -6.33
C ILE A 303 -10.93 -8.26 -5.83
N LEU A 304 -12.02 -7.74 -6.40
CA LEU A 304 -13.38 -8.22 -6.18
C LEU A 304 -13.71 -9.32 -7.18
N THR A 305 -14.58 -10.22 -6.75
CA THR A 305 -14.96 -11.43 -7.47
C THR A 305 -16.47 -11.55 -7.59
N LEU A 306 -16.93 -12.57 -8.32
CA LEU A 306 -18.35 -12.90 -8.40
C LEU A 306 -18.99 -13.16 -7.02
N ASP A 307 -18.22 -13.66 -6.06
CA ASP A 307 -18.76 -13.95 -4.72
C ASP A 307 -19.03 -12.65 -3.94
N ASP A 308 -18.25 -11.59 -4.17
CA ASP A 308 -18.57 -10.25 -3.66
C ASP A 308 -19.89 -9.74 -4.27
N ALA A 309 -20.10 -9.93 -5.58
CA ALA A 309 -21.36 -9.55 -6.22
C ALA A 309 -22.57 -10.36 -5.70
N LYS A 310 -22.42 -11.69 -5.52
CA LYS A 310 -23.45 -12.58 -4.98
C LYS A 310 -23.87 -12.24 -3.56
N ALA A 311 -23.01 -11.57 -2.79
CA ALA A 311 -23.35 -11.12 -1.44
C ALA A 311 -24.39 -9.99 -1.44
N HIS A 312 -24.62 -9.33 -2.58
CA HIS A 312 -25.60 -8.25 -2.71
C HIS A 312 -27.04 -8.79 -2.85
N PRO A 313 -28.04 -8.26 -2.11
CA PRO A 313 -29.43 -8.74 -2.19
C PRO A 313 -30.08 -8.65 -3.58
N TYR A 314 -29.62 -7.72 -4.43
CA TYR A 314 -30.11 -7.52 -5.80
C TYR A 314 -29.48 -8.47 -6.83
N PHE A 315 -28.55 -9.35 -6.43
CA PHE A 315 -27.78 -10.17 -7.37
C PHE A 315 -28.64 -11.05 -8.27
N GLU A 316 -29.59 -11.81 -7.72
CA GLU A 316 -30.42 -12.70 -8.54
C GLU A 316 -31.28 -11.93 -9.56
N THR A 317 -31.82 -10.77 -9.17
CA THR A 317 -32.58 -9.91 -10.08
C THR A 317 -31.73 -9.39 -11.23
N MET A 318 -30.52 -8.88 -10.94
CA MET A 318 -29.60 -8.43 -11.98
C MET A 318 -29.15 -9.59 -12.85
N LYS A 319 -28.82 -10.73 -12.26
CA LYS A 319 -28.38 -11.93 -12.96
C LYS A 319 -29.42 -12.39 -13.97
N GLU A 320 -30.70 -12.46 -13.59
CA GLU A 320 -31.78 -12.84 -14.51
C GLU A 320 -31.88 -11.88 -15.71
N ALA A 321 -31.81 -10.56 -15.48
CA ALA A 321 -31.85 -9.55 -16.54
C ALA A 321 -30.62 -9.61 -17.46
N VAL A 322 -29.44 -9.72 -16.86
CA VAL A 322 -28.15 -9.75 -17.55
C VAL A 322 -27.97 -11.05 -18.36
N GLU A 323 -28.29 -12.22 -17.81
CA GLU A 323 -28.23 -13.49 -18.55
C GLU A 323 -29.27 -13.56 -19.67
N LYS A 324 -30.44 -12.92 -19.51
CA LYS A 324 -31.42 -12.77 -20.59
C LYS A 324 -30.89 -11.90 -21.73
N ALA A 325 -30.22 -10.78 -21.41
CA ALA A 325 -29.64 -9.88 -22.39
C ALA A 325 -28.39 -10.49 -23.07
N PHE A 326 -27.61 -11.27 -22.33
CA PHE A 326 -26.31 -11.80 -22.73
C PHE A 326 -26.20 -13.32 -22.55
N PRO A 327 -27.04 -14.15 -23.20
CA PRO A 327 -27.16 -15.58 -22.87
C PRO A 327 -25.88 -16.40 -23.07
N THR A 328 -24.95 -15.92 -23.91
CA THR A 328 -23.68 -16.61 -24.21
C THR A 328 -22.45 -15.74 -24.01
N ASP A 329 -22.62 -14.48 -23.61
CA ASP A 329 -21.54 -13.52 -23.49
C ASP A 329 -21.20 -13.31 -22.01
N THR A 330 -20.45 -14.26 -21.46
CA THR A 330 -20.05 -14.22 -20.06
C THR A 330 -19.21 -12.99 -19.74
N TYR A 331 -18.42 -12.50 -20.69
CA TYR A 331 -17.60 -11.30 -20.50
C TYR A 331 -18.48 -10.09 -20.17
N ASN A 332 -19.48 -9.82 -21.02
CA ASN A 332 -20.42 -8.74 -20.75
C ASN A 332 -21.23 -8.98 -19.47
N GLN A 333 -21.61 -10.22 -19.13
CA GLN A 333 -22.29 -10.49 -17.86
C GLN A 333 -21.47 -10.02 -16.65
N TYR A 334 -20.18 -10.34 -16.61
CA TYR A 334 -19.27 -9.94 -15.54
C TYR A 334 -19.08 -8.42 -15.46
N CYS A 335 -19.10 -7.72 -16.59
CA CYS A 335 -19.06 -6.26 -16.64
C CYS A 335 -20.24 -5.62 -15.87
N PHE A 336 -21.42 -6.24 -15.83
CA PHE A 336 -22.54 -5.76 -14.99
C PHE A 336 -22.36 -6.14 -13.51
N TYR A 337 -21.90 -7.36 -13.22
CA TYR A 337 -21.74 -7.83 -11.84
C TYR A 337 -20.71 -7.02 -11.04
N ARG A 338 -19.75 -6.36 -11.70
CA ARG A 338 -18.78 -5.46 -11.03
C ARG A 338 -19.46 -4.36 -10.23
N TYR A 339 -20.58 -3.82 -10.71
CA TYR A 339 -21.33 -2.76 -10.04
C TYR A 339 -21.93 -3.25 -8.71
N LEU A 340 -22.43 -4.49 -8.66
CA LEU A 340 -22.91 -5.09 -7.41
C LEU A 340 -21.79 -5.45 -6.45
N ALA A 341 -20.66 -5.95 -6.97
CA ALA A 341 -19.49 -6.18 -6.13
C ALA A 341 -19.05 -4.87 -5.44
N MET A 342 -18.94 -3.79 -6.21
CA MET A 342 -18.64 -2.47 -5.66
C MET A 342 -19.72 -1.94 -4.71
N ALA A 343 -21.00 -2.20 -4.95
CA ALA A 343 -22.08 -1.83 -4.03
C ALA A 343 -21.91 -2.44 -2.62
N THR A 344 -21.19 -3.57 -2.49
CA THR A 344 -20.92 -4.16 -1.16
C THR A 344 -19.82 -3.44 -0.38
N VAL A 345 -18.91 -2.71 -1.06
CA VAL A 345 -17.69 -2.13 -0.45
C VAL A 345 -17.57 -0.61 -0.59
N GLY A 346 -18.08 -0.01 -1.66
CA GLY A 346 -17.94 1.41 -1.98
C GLY A 346 -16.51 1.80 -2.36
N GLY A 347 -16.29 3.10 -2.59
CA GLY A 347 -14.99 3.67 -2.89
C GLY A 347 -14.63 3.68 -4.37
N PHE A 348 -13.33 3.65 -4.65
CA PHE A 348 -12.78 3.68 -6.00
C PHE A 348 -12.70 2.28 -6.61
N GLN A 349 -13.03 2.20 -7.89
CA GLN A 349 -12.77 1.06 -8.77
C GLN A 349 -12.00 1.55 -9.99
N SER A 350 -11.00 0.79 -10.43
CA SER A 350 -10.48 0.90 -11.79
C SER A 350 -10.62 -0.45 -12.52
N ASP A 351 -10.71 -0.39 -13.83
CA ASP A 351 -10.48 -1.60 -14.64
C ASP A 351 -9.03 -2.05 -14.47
N PHE A 352 -8.79 -3.35 -14.63
CA PHE A 352 -7.49 -3.96 -14.36
C PHE A 352 -6.42 -3.60 -15.42
N ASP A 353 -6.82 -2.93 -16.50
CA ASP A 353 -5.96 -2.33 -17.51
C ASP A 353 -5.88 -0.80 -17.38
N THR A 354 -6.23 -0.26 -16.21
CA THR A 354 -6.10 1.17 -15.87
C THR A 354 -5.05 1.37 -14.78
N PHE A 355 -4.05 2.21 -15.06
CA PHE A 355 -2.87 2.40 -14.21
C PHE A 355 -2.75 3.83 -13.69
N PRO A 356 -2.25 4.02 -12.45
CA PRO A 356 -2.10 5.33 -11.84
C PRO A 356 -1.03 6.18 -12.53
N MET A 357 -1.31 7.47 -12.69
CA MET A 357 -0.31 8.48 -13.05
C MET A 357 -0.18 9.50 -11.92
N HIS A 358 -0.63 10.75 -12.12
CA HIS A 358 -0.62 11.79 -11.07
C HIS A 358 -1.89 11.74 -10.21
N PHE A 359 -2.22 10.57 -9.65
CA PHE A 359 -3.42 10.41 -8.84
C PHE A 359 -3.28 11.09 -7.45
N PRO A 360 -4.13 12.07 -7.09
CA PRO A 360 -4.12 12.67 -5.75
C PRO A 360 -4.70 11.71 -4.71
N ILE A 361 -3.85 11.12 -3.86
CA ILE A 361 -4.22 10.10 -2.86
C ILE A 361 -5.30 10.61 -1.90
N GLU A 362 -5.28 11.89 -1.57
CA GLU A 362 -6.25 12.57 -0.71
C GLU A 362 -7.69 12.48 -1.22
N ASP A 363 -7.89 12.35 -2.54
CA ASP A 363 -9.22 12.23 -3.15
C ASP A 363 -9.82 10.83 -2.93
N ALA A 364 -9.01 9.85 -2.57
CA ALA A 364 -9.42 8.46 -2.44
C ALA A 364 -9.53 7.99 -0.97
N LEU A 365 -9.32 8.87 0.01
CA LEU A 365 -9.50 8.48 1.41
C LEU A 365 -10.99 8.23 1.71
N PRO A 366 -11.31 7.28 2.63
CA PRO A 366 -12.69 6.88 2.91
C PRO A 366 -13.61 8.05 3.30
N ASP A 367 -13.08 9.05 4.00
CA ASP A 367 -13.84 10.21 4.49
C ASP A 367 -13.93 11.36 3.47
N THR A 368 -13.27 11.24 2.31
CA THR A 368 -13.11 12.31 1.31
C THR A 368 -13.45 11.88 -0.11
N LEU A 369 -14.27 10.84 -0.28
CA LEU A 369 -14.72 10.42 -1.62
C LEU A 369 -15.22 11.62 -2.43
N ILE A 370 -14.68 11.73 -3.65
CA ILE A 370 -14.99 12.81 -4.58
C ILE A 370 -16.51 13.01 -4.72
N ASN A 371 -16.92 14.27 -4.84
CA ASN A 371 -18.33 14.67 -4.98
C ASN A 371 -19.23 14.14 -3.85
N ASN A 372 -18.69 14.06 -2.63
CA ASN A 372 -19.39 13.52 -1.45
C ASN A 372 -19.91 12.09 -1.66
N GLY A 373 -19.17 11.28 -2.41
CA GLY A 373 -19.53 9.89 -2.71
C GLY A 373 -20.57 9.73 -3.83
N GLN A 374 -20.96 10.78 -4.55
CA GLN A 374 -21.79 10.64 -5.75
C GLN A 374 -21.07 9.80 -6.83
N PHE A 375 -21.84 9.04 -7.61
CA PHE A 375 -21.30 8.24 -8.70
C PHE A 375 -20.58 9.12 -9.73
N THR A 376 -19.25 9.02 -9.75
CA THR A 376 -18.36 9.83 -10.58
C THR A 376 -17.49 8.93 -11.44
N SER A 377 -17.65 9.02 -12.76
CA SER A 377 -16.83 8.30 -13.73
C SER A 377 -15.83 9.25 -14.40
N PHE A 378 -14.57 8.85 -14.46
CA PHE A 378 -13.47 9.70 -14.92
C PHE A 378 -13.18 9.61 -16.42
N GLU A 379 -13.82 8.68 -17.11
CA GLU A 379 -13.73 8.53 -18.56
C GLU A 379 -15.12 8.54 -19.20
N ALA A 380 -15.93 9.55 -18.83
CA ALA A 380 -17.33 9.64 -19.22
C ALA A 380 -18.11 8.34 -18.94
N HIS A 381 -18.60 7.64 -19.96
CA HIS A 381 -19.36 6.41 -19.82
C HIS A 381 -18.49 5.13 -19.86
N VAL A 382 -17.17 5.25 -20.01
CA VAL A 382 -16.23 4.13 -19.94
C VAL A 382 -15.88 3.89 -18.46
N PRO A 383 -16.16 2.71 -17.87
CA PRO A 383 -16.00 2.44 -16.45
C PRO A 383 -14.54 2.12 -16.05
N SER A 384 -13.57 2.80 -16.65
CA SER A 384 -12.14 2.53 -16.45
C SER A 384 -11.62 3.02 -15.10
N LEU A 385 -12.22 4.09 -14.56
CA LEU A 385 -11.99 4.64 -13.23
C LEU A 385 -13.29 5.28 -12.73
N ILE A 386 -13.82 4.81 -11.61
CA ILE A 386 -15.06 5.28 -10.99
C ILE A 386 -14.86 5.44 -9.48
N SER A 387 -15.51 6.45 -8.89
CA SER A 387 -15.69 6.59 -7.44
C SER A 387 -17.16 6.72 -7.09
N ALA A 388 -17.64 5.99 -6.09
CA ALA A 388 -18.96 6.20 -5.50
C ALA A 388 -19.06 5.62 -4.08
N SER A 389 -20.05 6.07 -3.30
CA SER A 389 -20.45 5.39 -2.06
C SER A 389 -21.12 4.05 -2.36
N LYS A 390 -21.31 3.20 -1.34
CA LYS A 390 -22.02 1.91 -1.50
C LYS A 390 -23.42 2.10 -2.09
N GLU A 391 -24.14 3.09 -1.58
CA GLU A 391 -25.51 3.42 -1.96
C GLU A 391 -25.59 3.92 -3.40
N GLU A 392 -24.60 4.71 -3.84
CA GLU A 392 -24.53 5.23 -5.21
C GLU A 392 -24.13 4.15 -6.21
N TRP A 393 -23.20 3.25 -5.84
CA TRP A 393 -22.92 2.03 -6.60
C TRP A 393 -24.17 1.17 -6.76
N GLU A 394 -24.91 0.90 -5.67
CA GLU A 394 -26.16 0.13 -5.70
C GLU A 394 -27.21 0.78 -6.62
N ARG A 395 -27.43 2.09 -6.46
CA ARG A 395 -28.39 2.85 -7.26
C ARG A 395 -28.08 2.76 -8.75
N VAL A 396 -26.82 2.99 -9.13
CA VAL A 396 -26.42 2.92 -10.55
C VAL A 396 -26.50 1.48 -11.07
N ALA A 397 -26.13 0.48 -10.27
CA ALA A 397 -26.26 -0.93 -10.61
C ALA A 397 -27.72 -1.30 -10.98
N ILE A 398 -28.69 -0.80 -10.23
CA ILE A 398 -30.12 -0.98 -10.52
C ILE A 398 -30.50 -0.25 -11.83
N LEU A 399 -30.11 1.02 -11.98
CA LEU A 399 -30.44 1.82 -13.16
C LEU A 399 -29.92 1.21 -14.47
N ILE A 400 -28.65 0.77 -14.51
CA ILE A 400 -28.09 0.14 -15.72
C ILE A 400 -28.76 -1.20 -16.03
N THR A 401 -29.21 -1.93 -15.00
CA THR A 401 -29.96 -3.18 -15.18
C THR A 401 -31.33 -2.91 -15.79
N GLU A 402 -32.06 -1.92 -15.28
CA GLU A 402 -33.37 -1.53 -15.81
C GLU A 402 -33.29 -0.96 -17.24
N GLN A 403 -32.13 -0.42 -17.62
CA GLN A 403 -31.89 0.11 -18.96
C GLN A 403 -31.71 -0.99 -20.01
N LEU A 404 -31.32 -2.21 -19.62
CA LEU A 404 -31.14 -3.34 -20.54
C LEU A 404 -32.39 -3.68 -21.36
N ASP A 405 -33.58 -3.58 -20.75
CA ASP A 405 -34.85 -3.85 -21.44
C ASP A 405 -35.31 -2.67 -22.32
N LYS A 406 -34.67 -1.50 -22.20
CA LYS A 406 -35.06 -0.25 -22.87
C LYS A 406 -34.13 0.14 -24.01
N THR A 407 -32.90 -0.37 -24.02
CA THR A 407 -31.90 0.01 -25.01
C THR A 407 -32.25 -0.54 -26.39
N GLU A 408 -32.07 0.30 -27.42
CA GLU A 408 -32.17 -0.09 -28.84
C GLU A 408 -30.79 -0.37 -29.44
N GLU A 409 -29.73 -0.38 -28.61
CA GLU A 409 -28.37 -0.61 -29.07
C GLU A 409 -28.19 -2.01 -29.69
N ASN A 410 -27.49 -2.07 -30.81
CA ASN A 410 -27.20 -3.34 -31.48
C ASN A 410 -26.19 -4.19 -30.70
N PHE A 411 -25.39 -3.54 -29.85
CA PHE A 411 -24.34 -4.16 -29.03
C PHE A 411 -24.43 -3.59 -27.61
N PRO A 412 -25.43 -4.02 -26.80
CA PRO A 412 -25.55 -3.54 -25.44
C PRO A 412 -24.30 -3.93 -24.65
N SER A 413 -23.85 -3.02 -23.79
CA SER A 413 -22.77 -3.23 -22.83
C SER A 413 -23.04 -2.37 -21.61
N ASP A 414 -22.37 -2.63 -20.50
CA ASP A 414 -22.49 -1.80 -19.30
C ASP A 414 -22.07 -0.34 -19.57
N MET A 415 -21.07 -0.12 -20.43
CA MET A 415 -20.66 1.21 -20.91
C MET A 415 -21.83 1.96 -21.56
N TYR A 416 -22.55 1.32 -22.48
CA TYR A 416 -23.68 1.97 -23.16
C TYR A 416 -24.87 2.14 -22.24
N MET A 417 -25.12 1.20 -21.31
CA MET A 417 -26.17 1.37 -20.31
C MET A 417 -25.83 2.54 -19.37
N LEU A 418 -24.57 2.68 -18.97
CA LEU A 418 -24.09 3.79 -18.16
C LEU A 418 -24.25 5.12 -18.91
N ARG A 419 -23.90 5.17 -20.21
CA ARG A 419 -24.12 6.33 -21.07
C ARG A 419 -25.59 6.74 -21.10
N ASP A 420 -26.48 5.80 -21.42
CA ASP A 420 -27.92 6.05 -21.53
C ASP A 420 -28.51 6.55 -20.20
N VAL A 421 -28.10 5.93 -19.08
CA VAL A 421 -28.50 6.36 -17.72
C VAL A 421 -27.96 7.76 -17.40
N GLY A 422 -26.72 8.07 -17.79
CA GLY A 422 -26.10 9.38 -17.58
C GLY A 422 -26.67 10.49 -18.45
N CYS A 423 -27.28 10.17 -19.59
CA CYS A 423 -27.98 11.13 -20.44
C CYS A 423 -29.30 11.64 -19.82
N ASP A 424 -29.85 10.94 -18.83
CA ASP A 424 -30.97 11.43 -18.04
C ASP A 424 -30.44 12.21 -16.82
N GLU A 425 -30.49 13.54 -16.92
CA GLU A 425 -30.04 14.47 -15.87
C GLU A 425 -30.67 14.18 -14.50
N SER A 426 -31.86 13.56 -14.46
CA SER A 426 -32.51 13.22 -13.18
C SER A 426 -31.79 12.11 -12.40
N ASN A 427 -30.91 11.35 -13.06
CA ASN A 427 -30.10 10.31 -12.42
C ASN A 427 -28.85 10.87 -11.71
N ASN A 428 -28.48 12.14 -11.92
CA ASN A 428 -27.37 12.83 -11.24
C ASN A 428 -26.02 12.06 -11.27
N LEU A 429 -25.68 11.43 -12.40
CA LEU A 429 -24.34 10.87 -12.62
C LEU A 429 -23.35 12.00 -12.96
N ILE A 430 -22.12 11.88 -12.50
CA ILE A 430 -21.06 12.85 -12.81
C ILE A 430 -20.08 12.20 -13.78
N PHE A 431 -20.03 12.74 -15.00
CA PHE A 431 -19.06 12.36 -16.01
C PHE A 431 -17.97 13.41 -16.11
N VAL A 432 -16.74 12.98 -15.85
CA VAL A 432 -15.54 13.77 -16.06
C VAL A 432 -14.91 13.29 -17.37
N TYR A 433 -14.52 14.25 -18.22
CA TYR A 433 -13.98 13.97 -19.55
C TYR A 433 -12.44 14.00 -19.57
N ASP A 434 -11.85 14.74 -18.63
CA ASP A 434 -10.43 14.98 -18.46
C ASP A 434 -9.95 14.36 -17.15
N GLY A 435 -9.01 13.43 -17.22
CA GLY A 435 -8.54 12.67 -16.06
C GLY A 435 -8.04 11.27 -16.40
N VAL A 436 -8.34 10.81 -17.61
CA VAL A 436 -7.83 9.56 -18.17
C VAL A 436 -7.12 9.84 -19.49
N VAL A 437 -5.88 9.38 -19.63
CA VAL A 437 -5.19 9.36 -20.92
C VAL A 437 -5.77 8.25 -21.79
N LYS A 438 -6.38 8.65 -22.90
CA LYS A 438 -7.10 7.77 -23.85
C LYS A 438 -6.29 7.47 -25.11
N GLU A 439 -5.34 8.33 -25.44
CA GLU A 439 -4.48 8.24 -26.62
C GLU A 439 -3.07 7.82 -26.24
N ALA A 440 -2.29 7.35 -27.23
CA ALA A 440 -0.91 6.94 -27.04
C ALA A 440 -0.05 8.16 -26.67
N PRO A 441 0.44 8.28 -25.43
CA PRO A 441 1.23 9.44 -25.03
C PRO A 441 2.69 9.24 -25.45
N TYR A 442 2.94 8.95 -26.73
CA TYR A 442 4.28 8.78 -27.30
C TYR A 442 4.51 9.81 -28.40
N LYS A 443 5.60 10.59 -28.31
CA LYS A 443 6.08 11.47 -29.41
C LYS A 443 6.84 10.67 -30.46
N ALA A 444 7.60 9.71 -29.98
CA ALA A 444 8.35 8.73 -30.74
C ALA A 444 8.47 7.45 -29.91
N LYS A 445 8.96 6.37 -30.51
CA LYS A 445 9.19 5.11 -29.81
C LYS A 445 10.16 5.31 -28.63
N GLY A 446 9.69 5.03 -27.41
CA GLY A 446 10.44 5.22 -26.16
C GLY A 446 10.55 6.67 -25.67
N ASP A 447 9.85 7.62 -26.31
CA ASP A 447 9.81 9.04 -25.93
C ASP A 447 8.37 9.44 -25.59
N ILE A 448 8.06 9.55 -24.30
CA ILE A 448 6.72 9.80 -23.79
C ILE A 448 6.38 11.30 -23.88
N ASP A 449 5.18 11.61 -24.35
CA ASP A 449 4.61 12.93 -24.15
C ASP A 449 4.04 13.03 -22.73
N CYS A 450 4.77 13.67 -21.82
CA CYS A 450 4.27 13.90 -20.46
C CYS A 450 3.11 14.89 -20.42
N THR A 451 2.90 15.72 -21.45
CA THR A 451 1.90 16.81 -21.43
C THR A 451 0.47 16.31 -21.18
N PRO A 452 -0.03 15.27 -21.87
CA PRO A 452 -1.35 14.70 -21.57
C PRO A 452 -1.41 13.97 -20.22
N THR A 453 -0.25 13.60 -19.67
CA THR A 453 -0.17 12.88 -18.40
C THR A 453 -0.19 13.80 -17.18
N ASP A 454 0.34 15.03 -17.29
CA ASP A 454 0.53 15.97 -16.17
C ASP A 454 -0.74 16.22 -15.33
N ASP A 455 -1.89 16.35 -15.98
CA ASP A 455 -3.18 16.61 -15.33
C ASP A 455 -4.07 15.36 -15.24
N SER A 456 -3.57 14.20 -15.68
CA SER A 456 -4.32 12.96 -15.74
C SER A 456 -4.08 12.09 -14.51
N ARG A 457 -5.16 11.51 -13.99
CA ARG A 457 -5.14 10.63 -12.82
C ARG A 457 -4.63 9.24 -13.17
N VAL A 458 -5.02 8.75 -14.34
CA VAL A 458 -4.74 7.39 -14.80
C VAL A 458 -4.56 7.34 -16.32
N VAL A 459 -3.91 6.28 -16.79
CA VAL A 459 -3.93 5.85 -18.20
C VAL A 459 -4.78 4.59 -18.32
N HIS A 460 -5.67 4.54 -19.31
CA HIS A 460 -6.48 3.36 -19.57
C HIS A 460 -5.96 2.65 -20.81
N PHE A 461 -5.35 1.48 -20.63
CA PHE A 461 -4.72 0.68 -21.68
C PHE A 461 -5.71 -0.04 -22.59
N SER A 462 -6.88 0.54 -22.88
CA SER A 462 -7.99 -0.03 -23.63
C SER A 462 -7.57 -0.78 -24.91
N HIS A 463 -8.42 -1.71 -25.39
CA HIS A 463 -8.18 -2.37 -26.68
C HIS A 463 -7.98 -1.38 -27.85
N HIS A 464 -8.63 -0.21 -27.77
CA HIS A 464 -8.44 0.86 -28.73
C HIS A 464 -7.04 1.46 -28.63
N LEU A 465 -6.57 1.80 -27.42
CA LEU A 465 -5.23 2.32 -27.21
C LEU A 465 -4.15 1.34 -27.66
N ASP A 466 -4.29 0.05 -27.32
CA ASP A 466 -3.37 -1.01 -27.75
C ASP A 466 -3.27 -1.10 -29.28
N THR A 467 -4.42 -1.01 -29.96
CA THR A 467 -4.48 -1.02 -31.43
C THR A 467 -3.82 0.23 -32.02
N ASN A 468 -4.10 1.41 -31.47
CA ASN A 468 -3.50 2.67 -31.94
C ASN A 468 -1.98 2.68 -31.77
N LEU A 469 -1.45 2.15 -30.66
CA LEU A 469 -0.01 2.01 -30.43
C LEU A 469 0.66 1.11 -31.48
N LYS A 470 -0.01 0.03 -31.88
CA LYS A 470 0.47 -0.88 -32.93
C LYS A 470 0.45 -0.21 -34.30
N GLU A 471 -0.68 0.39 -34.67
CA GLU A 471 -0.87 0.96 -36.01
C GLU A 471 -0.02 2.21 -36.25
N SER A 472 0.25 3.00 -35.20
CA SER A 472 1.13 4.16 -35.27
C SER A 472 2.62 3.80 -35.32
N GLY A 473 3.00 2.55 -35.03
CA GLY A 473 4.39 2.13 -34.89
C GLY A 473 5.10 2.70 -33.66
N LEU A 474 4.35 3.23 -32.69
CA LEU A 474 4.86 3.80 -31.44
C LEU A 474 4.98 2.75 -30.32
N SER A 475 4.48 1.52 -30.54
CA SER A 475 4.61 0.42 -29.58
C SER A 475 6.08 0.23 -29.15
N PRO A 476 6.36 0.10 -27.84
CA PRO A 476 7.71 -0.19 -27.33
C PRO A 476 8.24 -1.54 -27.85
N ASP A 477 9.58 -1.68 -27.90
CA ASP A 477 10.25 -2.95 -28.24
C ASP A 477 10.43 -3.82 -26.98
N PHE A 478 10.08 -5.11 -27.08
CA PHE A 478 10.23 -6.08 -25.97
C PHE A 478 11.43 -7.02 -26.12
N ASN A 479 12.18 -6.95 -27.23
CA ASN A 479 13.04 -8.05 -27.68
C ASN A 479 14.22 -8.39 -26.75
N ASP A 480 14.51 -7.58 -25.74
CA ASP A 480 15.69 -7.73 -24.88
C ASP A 480 15.36 -7.73 -23.36
N ARG A 481 14.09 -7.90 -22.95
CA ARG A 481 13.68 -7.83 -21.53
C ARG A 481 13.18 -9.16 -20.97
N ASP A 482 14.02 -9.81 -20.17
CA ASP A 482 13.72 -11.06 -19.45
C ASP A 482 12.95 -10.84 -18.13
N ASP A 483 12.80 -9.58 -17.70
CA ASP A 483 12.22 -9.15 -16.41
C ASP A 483 10.72 -8.83 -16.46
N LEU A 484 10.07 -9.05 -17.62
CA LEU A 484 8.65 -8.76 -17.78
C LEU A 484 7.78 -9.82 -17.08
N ILE A 485 6.82 -9.36 -16.28
CA ILE A 485 5.93 -10.22 -15.48
C ILE A 485 5.00 -11.05 -16.37
N ALA A 486 4.59 -10.50 -17.51
CA ALA A 486 3.51 -11.06 -18.32
C ALA A 486 3.96 -11.77 -19.59
N THR A 487 3.16 -12.76 -19.98
CA THR A 487 3.29 -13.49 -21.25
C THR A 487 2.52 -12.85 -22.40
N ASP A 488 1.49 -12.05 -22.13
CA ASP A 488 0.74 -11.36 -23.18
C ASP A 488 1.33 -10.00 -23.57
N GLU A 489 1.13 -9.63 -24.83
CA GLU A 489 1.76 -8.46 -25.43
C GLU A 489 1.22 -7.13 -24.90
N ARG A 490 -0.06 -7.08 -24.47
CA ARG A 490 -0.71 -5.86 -23.98
C ARG A 490 -0.19 -5.52 -22.59
N THR A 491 -0.08 -6.50 -21.70
CA THR A 491 0.52 -6.27 -20.39
C THR A 491 1.98 -5.88 -20.49
N ARG A 492 2.76 -6.49 -21.39
CA ARG A 492 4.15 -6.05 -21.64
C ARG A 492 4.23 -4.60 -22.09
N ARG A 493 3.33 -4.16 -22.98
CA ARG A 493 3.21 -2.74 -23.37
C ARG A 493 2.92 -1.84 -22.19
N ALA A 494 1.93 -2.19 -21.38
CA ALA A 494 1.57 -1.42 -20.20
C ALA A 494 2.74 -1.32 -19.21
N GLN A 495 3.44 -2.43 -18.95
CA GLN A 495 4.59 -2.46 -18.06
C GLN A 495 5.71 -1.53 -18.56
N VAL A 496 6.12 -1.66 -19.82
CA VAL A 496 7.18 -0.81 -20.40
C VAL A 496 6.77 0.65 -20.40
N PHE A 497 5.51 0.96 -20.73
CA PHE A 497 5.00 2.32 -20.66
C PHE A 497 5.09 2.90 -19.24
N MET A 498 4.65 2.15 -18.23
CA MET A 498 4.68 2.62 -16.83
C MET A 498 6.10 2.87 -16.33
N GLU A 499 7.05 2.02 -16.72
CA GLU A 499 8.48 2.22 -16.44
C GLU A 499 9.03 3.49 -17.12
N GLU A 500 8.83 3.61 -18.43
CA GLU A 500 9.28 4.77 -19.21
C GLU A 500 8.64 6.08 -18.71
N TRP A 501 7.35 6.04 -18.33
CA TRP A 501 6.62 7.21 -17.84
C TRP A 501 7.21 7.69 -16.51
N ARG A 502 7.48 6.76 -15.57
CA ARG A 502 8.16 7.11 -14.32
C ARG A 502 9.52 7.73 -14.55
N GLU A 503 10.29 7.18 -15.49
CA GLU A 503 11.63 7.67 -15.81
C GLU A 503 11.63 9.05 -16.46
N GLN A 504 10.62 9.37 -17.26
CA GLN A 504 10.59 10.58 -18.10
C GLN A 504 9.73 11.70 -17.54
N CYS A 505 8.72 11.40 -16.71
CA CYS A 505 7.68 12.36 -16.31
C CYS A 505 7.59 12.64 -14.80
N LEU A 506 8.27 11.89 -13.92
CA LEU A 506 8.17 12.05 -12.45
C LEU A 506 9.27 12.91 -11.77
N ASP A 507 9.86 13.87 -12.50
CA ASP A 507 10.94 14.74 -12.00
C ASP A 507 10.53 15.76 -10.90
#